data_AF-A0A3A6MPE9-F1
#
_entry.id   AF-A0A3A6MPE9-F1
#
_cell.length_a   1.000
_cell.length_b   1.000
_cell.length_c   1.000
_cell.angle_alpha   90.00
_cell.angle_beta   90.00
_cell.angle_gamma   90.00
#
_symmetry.space_group_name_H-M   'P 1'
#
loop_
_entity.id
_entity.type
_entity.pdbx_description
1 polymer ?
#
loop_
_entity_poly.entity_id
_entity_poly.type
_entity_poly.pdbx_seq_one_letter_code
_entity_poly.pdbx_strand_id
1 'polypeptide(L)'
;MAKSLISVTSKPPFRDILGRFTKADKGLLEDKREGMRNLGRRWVAIAREEAPLGKTGKFRKSIGYRTNQSGQTVGFSTFSAKPLGRWIIEGTPAHGIWTRRAFGVLRFFWEKGFNGPGIYFFRSVTHPGTKPNPFHERATDRWMPEADVELRRISRKYVMAVQGKG
;
A
#
# COMPACT_ATOMS: atom_id res chain seq x y z
N MET A 1 -3.62 -2.40 -14.62
CA MET A 1 -4.10 -2.06 -13.26
C MET A 1 -2.94 -1.98 -12.27
N ALA A 2 -3.04 -1.22 -11.19
CA ALA A 2 -2.01 -1.23 -10.13
C ALA A 2 -2.07 -2.56 -9.37
N LYS A 3 -0.95 -3.28 -9.23
CA LYS A 3 -0.88 -4.46 -8.35
C LYS A 3 -0.99 -3.90 -6.93
N SER A 4 -2.00 -4.32 -6.17
CA SER A 4 -2.19 -3.79 -4.82
C SER A 4 -1.10 -4.35 -3.91
N LEU A 5 -0.70 -3.57 -2.89
CA LEU A 5 0.33 -4.01 -1.95
C LEU A 5 -0.26 -5.08 -1.02
N ILE A 6 -1.47 -4.84 -0.54
CA ILE A 6 -2.34 -5.84 0.09
C ILE A 6 -3.77 -5.66 -0.42
N SER A 7 -4.59 -6.72 -0.34
CA SER A 7 -6.03 -6.64 -0.52
C SER A 7 -6.73 -7.50 0.51
N VAL A 8 -7.68 -6.89 1.20
CA VAL A 8 -8.46 -7.53 2.27
C VAL A 8 -9.92 -7.42 1.88
N THR A 9 -10.62 -8.55 1.91
CA THR A 9 -12.05 -8.61 1.61
C THR A 9 -12.76 -9.44 2.66
N SER A 10 -13.95 -8.99 3.07
CA SER A 10 -14.85 -9.78 3.90
C SER A 10 -16.05 -10.16 3.05
N LYS A 11 -16.11 -11.45 2.70
CA LYS A 11 -17.24 -12.05 2.00
C LYS A 11 -18.36 -12.40 3.01
N PRO A 12 -19.64 -12.38 2.59
CA PRO A 12 -20.71 -12.89 3.44
C PRO A 12 -20.47 -14.38 3.76
N PRO A 13 -20.84 -14.85 4.97
CA PRO A 13 -20.51 -16.18 5.46
C PRO A 13 -21.26 -17.33 4.77
N PHE A 14 -22.31 -17.07 3.97
CA PHE A 14 -23.07 -18.12 3.31
C PHE A 14 -23.44 -17.78 1.87
N ARG A 15 -23.25 -18.79 1.01
CA ARG A 15 -23.85 -18.90 -0.33
C ARG A 15 -25.37 -18.96 -0.12
N ASP A 16 -26.09 -17.99 -0.67
CA ASP A 16 -27.54 -18.06 -0.91
C ASP A 16 -28.36 -18.82 0.14
N ILE A 17 -28.50 -18.28 1.36
CA ILE A 17 -29.61 -18.74 2.21
C ILE A 17 -30.90 -18.16 1.59
N LEU A 18 -31.36 -18.80 0.52
CA LEU A 18 -32.76 -18.95 0.11
C LEU A 18 -33.64 -17.69 0.24
N GLY A 19 -33.33 -16.62 -0.51
CA GLY A 19 -34.31 -15.58 -0.86
C GLY A 19 -34.93 -14.74 0.27
N ARG A 20 -34.61 -15.01 1.54
CA ARG A 20 -35.14 -14.29 2.72
C ARG A 20 -34.27 -13.10 3.16
N PHE A 21 -33.18 -12.82 2.43
CA PHE A 21 -32.24 -11.74 2.73
C PHE A 21 -32.64 -10.42 2.08
N THR A 22 -33.91 -10.03 2.25
CA THR A 22 -34.35 -8.68 1.94
C THR A 22 -33.69 -7.72 2.95
N LYS A 23 -32.48 -7.28 2.60
CA LYS A 23 -31.60 -6.34 3.31
C LYS A 23 -30.97 -6.93 4.58
N ALA A 24 -29.72 -7.37 4.46
CA ALA A 24 -28.79 -7.06 5.55
C ALA A 24 -28.97 -5.56 5.82
N ASP A 25 -29.36 -5.22 7.06
CA ASP A 25 -29.72 -3.86 7.44
C ASP A 25 -28.65 -2.90 6.93
N LYS A 26 -29.06 -1.79 6.29
CA LYS A 26 -28.10 -0.85 5.68
C LYS A 26 -27.04 -0.42 6.69
N GLY A 27 -27.43 -0.30 7.97
CA GLY A 27 -26.52 -0.03 9.08
C GLY A 27 -25.43 -1.08 9.27
N LEU A 28 -25.72 -2.38 9.12
CA LEU A 28 -24.72 -3.45 9.25
C LEU A 28 -23.69 -3.42 8.12
N LEU A 29 -24.13 -3.10 6.89
CA LEU A 29 -23.22 -2.94 5.76
C LEU A 29 -22.37 -1.67 5.88
N GLU A 30 -22.94 -0.58 6.40
CA GLU A 30 -22.22 0.66 6.69
C GLU A 30 -21.19 0.47 7.80
N ASP A 31 -21.54 -0.21 8.89
CA ASP A 31 -20.62 -0.57 9.98
C ASP A 31 -19.45 -1.41 9.47
N LYS A 32 -19.74 -2.44 8.67
CA LYS A 32 -18.72 -3.28 8.03
C LYS A 32 -17.80 -2.45 7.14
N ARG A 33 -18.35 -1.48 6.41
CA ARG A 33 -17.60 -0.57 5.55
C ARG A 33 -16.73 0.38 6.35
N GLU A 34 -17.22 0.92 7.44
CA GLU A 34 -16.41 1.80 8.30
C GLU A 34 -15.30 1.02 9.00
N GLY A 35 -15.57 -0.20 9.47
CA GLY A 35 -14.54 -1.10 9.98
C GLY A 35 -13.43 -1.35 8.96
N MET A 36 -13.79 -1.66 7.71
CA MET A 36 -12.82 -1.84 6.62
C MET A 36 -12.05 -0.55 6.28
N ARG A 37 -12.69 0.63 6.35
CA ARG A 37 -12.02 1.91 6.16
C ARG A 37 -11.00 2.17 7.26
N ASN A 38 -11.35 1.92 8.50
CA ASN A 38 -10.45 2.11 9.64
C ASN A 38 -9.22 1.22 9.53
N LEU A 39 -9.42 -0.06 9.18
CA LEU A 39 -8.34 -0.99 8.89
C LEU A 39 -7.42 -0.49 7.76
N GLY A 40 -8.00 -0.02 6.65
CA GLY A 40 -7.25 0.55 5.53
C GLY A 40 -6.47 1.82 5.90
N ARG A 41 -7.09 2.74 6.65
CA ARG A 41 -6.44 3.97 7.16
C ARG A 41 -5.26 3.61 8.06
N ARG A 42 -5.45 2.65 8.97
CA ARG A 42 -4.42 2.20 9.91
C ARG A 42 -3.23 1.58 9.20
N TRP A 43 -3.47 0.67 8.26
CA TRP A 43 -2.40 0.09 7.45
C TRP A 43 -1.61 1.16 6.69
N VAL A 44 -2.29 2.14 6.08
CA VAL A 44 -1.62 3.24 5.36
C VAL A 44 -0.77 4.11 6.28
N ALA A 45 -1.21 4.37 7.50
CA ALA A 45 -0.43 5.12 8.48
C ALA A 45 0.89 4.38 8.80
N ILE A 46 0.81 3.09 9.12
CA ILE A 46 1.98 2.25 9.41
C ILE A 46 2.90 2.15 8.19
N ALA A 47 2.34 1.92 6.99
CA ALA A 47 3.12 1.83 5.76
C ALA A 47 3.87 3.14 5.44
N ARG A 48 3.30 4.30 5.81
CA ARG A 48 3.98 5.60 5.67
C ARG A 48 5.14 5.77 6.65
N GLU A 49 5.05 5.21 7.85
CA GLU A 49 6.15 5.20 8.81
C GLU A 49 7.30 4.32 8.32
N GLU A 50 6.98 3.12 7.85
CA GLU A 50 7.94 2.11 7.38
C GLU A 50 8.61 2.46 6.05
N ALA A 51 7.92 3.23 5.20
CA ALA A 51 8.42 3.59 3.88
C ALA A 51 9.62 4.56 3.97
N PRO A 52 10.54 4.53 3.00
CA PRO A 52 11.68 5.45 2.98
C PRO A 52 11.21 6.90 2.87
N LEU A 53 11.79 7.79 3.69
CA LEU A 53 11.45 9.22 3.69
C LEU A 53 11.95 9.93 2.41
N GLY A 54 13.17 9.61 1.97
CA GLY A 54 13.87 10.39 0.95
C GLY A 54 14.03 11.86 1.34
N LYS A 55 14.38 12.73 0.39
CA LYS A 55 14.56 14.17 0.68
C LYS A 55 13.26 14.95 0.89
N THR A 56 12.16 14.50 0.27
CA THR A 56 10.91 15.29 0.19
C THR A 56 9.70 14.60 0.81
N GLY A 57 9.80 13.32 1.21
CA GLY A 57 8.66 12.56 1.72
C GLY A 57 7.57 12.25 0.70
N LYS A 58 7.72 12.63 -0.59
CA LYS A 58 6.70 12.47 -1.62
C LYS A 58 6.23 11.03 -1.79
N PHE A 59 7.15 10.07 -1.67
CA PHE A 59 6.80 8.65 -1.77
C PHE A 59 5.84 8.22 -0.65
N ARG A 60 6.16 8.53 0.62
CA ARG A 60 5.28 8.26 1.76
C ARG A 60 3.87 8.81 1.52
N LYS A 61 3.77 10.07 1.11
CA LYS A 61 2.49 10.73 0.83
C LYS A 61 1.67 10.04 -0.28
N SER A 62 2.34 9.35 -1.21
CA SER A 62 1.68 8.62 -2.30
C SER A 62 1.05 7.29 -1.89
N ILE A 63 1.36 6.77 -0.70
CA ILE A 63 0.79 5.52 -0.19
C ILE A 63 -0.65 5.80 0.23
N GLY A 64 -1.57 4.98 -0.26
CA GLY A 64 -3.00 5.14 -0.01
C GLY A 64 -3.74 3.82 -0.11
N TYR A 65 -5.06 3.90 0.08
CA TYR A 65 -5.97 2.77 -0.03
C TYR A 65 -7.24 3.16 -0.76
N ARG A 66 -7.94 2.17 -1.32
CA ARG A 66 -9.27 2.31 -1.90
C ARG A 66 -10.15 1.24 -1.30
N THR A 67 -11.38 1.60 -0.95
CA THR A 67 -12.39 0.60 -0.59
C THR A 67 -13.06 0.06 -1.84
N ASN A 68 -13.45 -1.20 -1.79
CA ASN A 68 -14.25 -1.84 -2.82
C ASN A 68 -15.49 -2.46 -2.18
N GLN A 69 -16.60 -2.41 -2.93
CA GLN A 69 -17.85 -3.02 -2.53
C GLN A 69 -18.47 -3.69 -3.75
N SER A 70 -18.89 -4.94 -3.59
CA SER A 70 -19.63 -5.71 -4.60
C SER A 70 -20.66 -6.58 -3.88
N GLY A 71 -21.93 -6.25 -4.06
CA GLY A 71 -23.02 -6.82 -3.24
C GLY A 71 -22.75 -6.59 -1.75
N GLN A 72 -22.67 -7.69 -0.99
CA GLN A 72 -22.36 -7.70 0.45
C GLN A 72 -20.87 -7.87 0.78
N THR A 73 -20.03 -8.02 -0.25
CA THR A 73 -18.58 -8.07 -0.08
C THR A 73 -18.06 -6.66 0.05
N VAL A 74 -17.35 -6.41 1.15
CA VAL A 74 -16.68 -5.13 1.40
C VAL A 74 -15.22 -5.40 1.67
N GLY A 75 -14.34 -4.55 1.16
CA GLY A 75 -12.93 -4.67 1.36
C GLY A 75 -12.17 -3.39 1.08
N PHE A 76 -10.85 -3.52 1.09
CA PHE A 76 -9.95 -2.49 0.62
C PHE A 76 -8.74 -3.08 -0.09
N SER A 77 -8.10 -2.22 -0.87
CA SER A 77 -6.84 -2.48 -1.57
C SER A 77 -5.91 -1.29 -1.37
N THR A 78 -4.63 -1.54 -1.23
CA THR A 78 -3.62 -0.49 -0.98
C THR A 78 -2.73 -0.30 -2.20
N PHE A 79 -2.19 0.92 -2.35
CA PHE A 79 -1.38 1.29 -3.51
C PHE A 79 -0.30 2.31 -3.14
N SER A 80 0.68 2.46 -4.03
CA SER A 80 1.74 3.48 -3.96
C SER A 80 2.04 4.06 -5.34
N ALA A 81 2.82 5.14 -5.41
CA ALA A 81 3.25 5.71 -6.69
C ALA A 81 3.97 4.69 -7.59
N LYS A 82 3.68 4.75 -8.90
CA LYS A 82 4.37 3.96 -9.92
C LYS A 82 5.25 4.86 -10.80
N PRO A 83 6.38 4.34 -11.33
CA PRO A 83 6.98 3.02 -11.05
C PRO A 83 7.74 2.96 -9.71
N LEU A 84 7.92 4.10 -9.03
CA LEU A 84 8.80 4.25 -7.87
C LEU A 84 8.56 3.23 -6.75
N GLY A 85 7.30 2.94 -6.40
CA GLY A 85 7.00 1.96 -5.35
C GLY A 85 7.50 0.56 -5.68
N ARG A 86 7.46 0.16 -6.95
CA ARG A 86 8.02 -1.11 -7.41
C ARG A 86 9.53 -1.14 -7.21
N TRP A 87 10.23 -0.10 -7.65
CA TRP A 87 11.69 0.01 -7.49
C TRP A 87 12.14 0.09 -6.03
N ILE A 88 11.30 0.64 -5.15
CA ILE A 88 11.58 0.64 -3.70
C ILE A 88 11.43 -0.77 -3.16
N ILE A 89 10.36 -1.49 -3.52
CA ILE A 89 10.08 -2.83 -3.01
C ILE A 89 11.09 -3.85 -3.53
N GLU A 90 11.34 -3.86 -4.84
CA GLU A 90 12.17 -4.87 -5.53
C GLU A 90 13.64 -4.45 -5.60
N GLY A 91 13.97 -3.19 -5.31
CA GLY A 91 15.27 -2.62 -5.64
C GLY A 91 15.42 -2.38 -7.14
N THR A 92 16.64 -2.00 -7.55
CA THR A 92 17.04 -1.90 -8.95
C THR A 92 18.43 -2.50 -9.13
N PRO A 93 18.70 -3.20 -10.26
CA PRO A 93 20.04 -3.68 -10.57
C PRO A 93 20.96 -2.50 -10.93
N ALA A 94 22.26 -2.78 -11.04
CA ALA A 94 23.20 -1.83 -11.61
C ALA A 94 22.78 -1.43 -13.04
N HIS A 95 22.79 -0.14 -13.33
CA HIS A 95 22.37 0.39 -14.63
C HIS A 95 23.03 1.73 -14.93
N GLY A 96 23.20 2.02 -16.22
CA GLY A 96 23.61 3.35 -16.67
C GLY A 96 22.48 4.35 -16.55
N ILE A 97 22.76 5.51 -15.96
CA ILE A 97 21.91 6.68 -16.01
C ILE A 97 22.46 7.58 -17.11
N TRP A 98 21.60 7.92 -18.06
CA TRP A 98 21.96 8.73 -19.23
C TRP A 98 21.11 9.99 -19.26
N THR A 99 21.69 11.08 -19.77
CA THR A 99 20.90 12.27 -20.05
C THR A 99 19.99 12.01 -21.26
N ARG A 100 18.75 12.51 -21.20
CA ARG A 100 17.78 12.38 -22.30
C ARG A 100 18.01 13.37 -23.44
N ARG A 101 18.80 14.43 -23.21
CA ARG A 101 19.03 15.49 -24.19
C ARG A 101 20.34 15.20 -24.94
N ALA A 102 20.36 15.43 -26.25
CA ALA A 102 21.53 15.19 -27.10
C ALA A 102 22.82 15.81 -26.53
N PHE A 103 22.72 17.02 -25.98
CA PHE A 103 23.83 17.76 -25.36
C PHE A 103 23.63 18.00 -23.85
N GLY A 104 22.79 17.19 -23.20
CA GLY A 104 22.60 17.30 -21.75
C GLY A 104 23.80 16.77 -20.97
N VAL A 105 23.96 17.26 -19.75
CA VAL A 105 24.85 16.70 -18.73
C VAL A 105 24.07 16.42 -17.46
N LEU A 106 24.41 15.32 -16.79
CA LEU A 106 23.99 15.04 -15.42
C LEU A 106 24.83 15.90 -14.49
N ARG A 107 24.19 16.53 -13.51
CA ARG A 107 24.84 17.35 -12.48
C ARG A 107 24.49 16.79 -11.11
N PHE A 108 25.51 16.42 -10.34
CA PHE A 108 25.31 15.92 -8.97
C PHE A 108 26.51 16.25 -8.09
N PHE A 109 26.28 16.30 -6.78
CA PHE A 109 27.35 16.42 -5.79
C PHE A 109 27.93 15.02 -5.50
N TRP A 110 29.25 14.91 -5.53
CA TRP A 110 29.96 13.68 -5.23
C TRP A 110 31.00 13.95 -4.15
N GLU A 111 30.72 13.46 -2.94
CA GLU A 111 31.56 13.67 -1.75
C GLU A 111 32.93 12.98 -1.85
N LYS A 112 32.98 11.81 -2.50
CA LYS A 112 34.19 11.01 -2.74
C LYS A 112 34.61 11.04 -4.22
N GLY A 113 34.46 12.19 -4.86
CA GLY A 113 34.84 12.36 -6.25
C GLY A 113 36.36 12.32 -6.44
N PHE A 114 36.79 12.04 -7.66
CA PHE A 114 38.22 11.86 -7.99
C PHE A 114 39.07 13.13 -7.76
N ASN A 115 38.47 14.32 -7.79
CA ASN A 115 39.10 15.60 -7.47
C ASN A 115 38.69 16.11 -6.07
N GLY A 116 38.21 15.23 -5.19
CA GLY A 116 37.63 15.61 -3.89
C GLY A 116 36.13 15.94 -3.95
N PRO A 117 35.53 16.36 -2.82
CA PRO A 117 34.11 16.66 -2.72
C PRO A 117 33.73 17.85 -3.60
N GLY A 118 32.74 17.68 -4.48
CA GLY A 118 32.36 18.75 -5.40
C GLY A 118 31.16 18.43 -6.28
N ILE A 119 30.82 19.37 -7.16
CA ILE A 119 29.80 19.18 -8.19
C ILE A 119 30.47 18.61 -9.44
N TYR A 120 29.97 17.49 -9.93
CA TYR A 120 30.47 16.81 -11.11
C TYR A 120 29.45 16.83 -12.25
N PHE A 121 29.98 16.79 -13.47
CA PHE A 121 29.20 16.81 -14.71
C PHE A 121 29.58 15.61 -15.58
N PHE A 122 28.60 14.79 -15.95
CA PHE A 122 28.82 13.61 -16.78
C PHE A 122 27.70 13.43 -17.80
N ARG A 123 27.99 12.89 -18.98
CA ARG A 123 26.94 12.47 -19.94
C ARG A 123 26.21 11.21 -19.49
N SER A 124 26.88 10.36 -18.72
CA SER A 124 26.29 9.20 -18.09
C SER A 124 27.05 8.79 -16.85
N VAL A 125 26.38 8.06 -15.98
CA VAL A 125 26.97 7.45 -14.78
C VAL A 125 26.49 6.03 -14.63
N THR A 126 27.36 5.12 -14.20
CA THR A 126 26.96 3.77 -13.80
C THR A 126 26.44 3.84 -12.36
N HIS A 127 25.14 3.63 -12.18
CA HIS A 127 24.53 3.51 -10.87
C HIS A 127 24.62 2.05 -10.41
N PRO A 128 25.08 1.74 -9.19
CA PRO A 128 25.22 0.37 -8.70
C PRO A 128 23.87 -0.34 -8.48
N GLY A 129 22.78 0.39 -8.60
CA GLY A 129 21.43 -0.06 -8.26
C GLY A 129 21.03 0.36 -6.85
N THR A 130 19.82 0.01 -6.47
CA THR A 130 19.26 0.33 -5.16
C THR A 130 18.84 -0.95 -4.48
N LYS A 131 19.19 -1.11 -3.20
CA LYS A 131 18.75 -2.27 -2.41
C LYS A 131 17.22 -2.25 -2.22
N PRO A 132 16.57 -3.44 -2.22
CA PRO A 132 15.15 -3.57 -1.88
C PRO A 132 14.82 -2.99 -0.49
N ASN A 133 13.64 -2.41 -0.36
CA ASN A 133 13.03 -2.03 0.91
C ASN A 133 11.57 -2.53 0.94
N PRO A 134 11.32 -3.71 1.52
CA PRO A 134 10.00 -4.30 1.61
C PRO A 134 9.17 -3.67 2.74
N PHE A 135 8.96 -2.35 2.70
CA PHE A 135 8.23 -1.62 3.74
C PHE A 135 6.79 -2.13 3.94
N HIS A 136 6.17 -2.59 2.86
CA HIS A 136 4.81 -3.12 2.86
C HIS A 136 4.66 -4.42 3.67
N GLU A 137 5.69 -5.27 3.70
CA GLU A 137 5.72 -6.50 4.52
C GLU A 137 5.79 -6.12 6.00
N ARG A 138 6.78 -5.30 6.39
CA ARG A 138 6.90 -4.81 7.77
C ARG A 138 5.65 -4.09 8.26
N ALA A 139 5.02 -3.29 7.40
CA ALA A 139 3.78 -2.62 7.73
C ALA A 139 2.62 -3.61 7.93
N THR A 140 2.60 -4.70 7.17
CA THR A 140 1.60 -5.76 7.31
C THR A 140 1.84 -6.54 8.59
N ASP A 141 3.07 -6.91 8.91
CA ASP A 141 3.43 -7.61 10.15
C ASP A 141 3.03 -6.80 11.39
N ARG A 142 3.26 -5.48 11.37
CA ARG A 142 2.84 -4.57 12.45
C ARG A 142 1.32 -4.39 12.53
N TRP A 143 0.63 -4.41 11.39
CA TRP A 143 -0.81 -4.17 11.30
C TRP A 143 -1.64 -5.42 11.63
N MET A 144 -1.15 -6.61 11.28
CA MET A 144 -1.92 -7.85 11.31
C MET A 144 -2.50 -8.23 12.68
N PRO A 145 -1.79 -8.08 13.82
CA PRO A 145 -2.34 -8.43 15.13
C PRO A 145 -3.59 -7.61 15.49
N GLU A 146 -3.56 -6.30 15.23
CA GLU A 146 -4.69 -5.38 15.45
C GLU A 146 -5.83 -5.70 14.45
N ALA A 147 -5.47 -5.94 13.20
CA ALA A 147 -6.42 -6.22 12.14
C ALA A 147 -7.19 -7.51 12.34
N ASP A 148 -6.54 -8.58 12.81
CA ASP A 148 -7.18 -9.88 13.03
C ASP A 148 -8.29 -9.78 14.09
N VAL A 149 -8.06 -9.03 15.17
CA VAL A 149 -9.09 -8.79 16.21
C VAL A 149 -10.30 -8.08 15.62
N GLU A 150 -10.08 -6.99 14.88
CA GLU A 150 -11.16 -6.21 14.29
C GLU A 150 -11.89 -6.95 13.15
N LEU A 151 -11.17 -7.69 12.31
CA LEU A 151 -11.78 -8.52 11.26
C LEU A 151 -12.66 -9.62 11.86
N ARG A 152 -12.21 -10.26 12.95
CA ARG A 152 -13.02 -11.23 13.70
C ARG A 152 -14.25 -10.58 14.31
N ARG A 153 -14.12 -9.37 14.87
CA ARG A 153 -15.24 -8.61 15.45
C ARG A 153 -16.27 -8.25 14.39
N ILE A 154 -15.83 -7.70 13.26
CA ILE A 154 -16.69 -7.37 12.11
C ILE A 154 -17.42 -8.64 11.62
N SER A 155 -16.70 -9.74 11.48
CA SER A 155 -17.28 -11.01 11.01
C SER A 155 -18.31 -11.57 12.00
N ARG A 156 -17.99 -11.60 13.31
CA ARG A 156 -18.92 -12.09 14.35
C ARG A 156 -20.18 -11.22 14.46
N LYS A 157 -20.04 -9.89 14.47
CA LYS A 157 -21.19 -8.97 14.53
C LYS A 157 -22.13 -9.21 13.36
N TYR A 158 -21.57 -9.39 12.16
CA TYR A 158 -22.34 -9.68 10.96
C TYR A 158 -23.03 -11.04 11.03
N VAL A 159 -22.35 -12.10 11.52
CA VAL A 159 -22.94 -13.44 11.69
C VAL A 159 -24.08 -13.43 12.71
N MET A 160 -23.90 -12.81 13.89
CA MET A 160 -24.94 -12.78 14.93
C MET A 160 -26.19 -12.02 14.48
N ALA A 161 -26.00 -10.88 13.82
CA ALA A 161 -27.11 -10.09 13.27
C ALA A 161 -27.86 -10.85 12.17
N VAL A 162 -27.14 -11.60 11.33
CA VAL A 162 -27.74 -12.48 10.31
C VAL A 162 -28.50 -13.66 10.91
N GLN A 163 -28.02 -14.22 12.03
CA GLN A 163 -28.67 -15.33 12.72
C GLN A 163 -29.86 -14.91 13.60
N GLY A 164 -30.17 -13.60 13.68
CA GLY A 164 -31.24 -13.09 14.55
C GLY A 164 -30.96 -13.30 16.04
N LYS A 165 -29.70 -13.46 16.44
CA LYS A 165 -29.26 -13.66 17.84
C LYS A 165 -28.68 -12.38 18.43
N GLY A 166 -29.41 -11.27 18.27
CA GLY A 166 -29.05 -9.94 18.78
C GLY A 166 -29.85 -9.59 20.01
#